data_AF-A0A7N2LPQ1-F1
#
_entry.id   AF-A0A7N2LPQ1-F1
#
_cell.length_a   1.000
_cell.length_b   1.000
_cell.length_c   1.000
_cell.angle_alpha   90.00
_cell.angle_beta   90.00
_cell.angle_gamma   90.00
#
_symmetry.space_group_name_H-M   'P 1'
#
loop_
_entity.id
_entity.type
_entity.pdbx_description
1 polymer ?
#
loop_
_entity_poly.entity_id
_entity_poly.type
_entity_poly.pdbx_seq_one_letter_code
_entity_poly.pdbx_strand_id
1 'polypeptide(L)' 'MLHHKANLNGYLAYHTGQNLDRTNQDTDRVFFMSAKEAKEYGLIDGIIMNPLKALQPLAAMAEGETKVESGV' A
#
# COMPACT_ATOMS: atom_id res chain seq x y z
N MET A 1 15.11 -19.64 -16.46
CA MET A 1 14.75 -19.14 -15.12
C MET A 1 15.15 -20.18 -14.08
N LEU A 2 15.86 -19.79 -13.01
CA LEU A 2 16.10 -20.69 -11.86
C LEU A 2 14.79 -20.92 -11.09
N HIS A 3 14.59 -22.12 -10.54
CA HIS A 3 13.35 -22.51 -9.86
C HIS A 3 12.93 -21.53 -8.75
N HIS A 4 13.86 -21.12 -7.88
CA HIS A 4 13.56 -20.17 -6.80
C HIS A 4 13.20 -18.77 -7.32
N LYS A 5 13.85 -18.29 -8.38
CA LYS A 5 13.53 -17.00 -9.01
C LYS A 5 12.09 -17.02 -9.55
N ALA A 6 11.72 -18.11 -10.23
CA ALA A 6 10.36 -18.26 -10.77
C ALA A 6 9.29 -18.25 -9.67
N ASN A 7 9.52 -18.98 -8.56
CA ASN A 7 8.56 -19.03 -7.45
C ASN A 7 8.40 -17.67 -6.77
N LEU A 8 9.52 -16.98 -6.47
CA LEU A 8 9.50 -15.66 -5.84
C LEU A 8 8.79 -14.63 -6.72
N ASN A 9 9.08 -14.62 -8.01
CA ASN A 9 8.44 -13.71 -8.95
C ASN A 9 6.94 -14.02 -9.10
N GLY A 10 6.56 -15.30 -9.03
CA GLY A 10 5.15 -15.70 -8.98
C GLY A 10 4.42 -15.16 -7.75
N TYR A 11 5.02 -15.25 -6.56
CA TYR A 11 4.45 -14.69 -5.35
C TYR A 11 4.36 -13.16 -5.40
N LEU A 12 5.40 -12.49 -5.91
CA LEU A 12 5.41 -11.03 -6.08
C LEU A 12 4.26 -10.60 -7.00
N ALA A 13 4.13 -11.21 -8.17
CA ALA A 13 3.07 -10.93 -9.13
C ALA A 13 1.68 -11.12 -8.49
N TYR A 14 1.47 -12.21 -7.76
CA TYR A 14 0.20 -12.51 -7.10
C TYR A 14 -0.21 -11.46 -6.06
N HIS A 15 0.69 -11.07 -5.16
CA HIS A 15 0.35 -10.14 -4.07
C HIS A 15 0.31 -8.67 -4.52
N THR A 16 1.08 -8.31 -5.55
CA THR A 16 1.11 -6.94 -6.09
C THR A 16 0.05 -6.69 -7.17
N GLY A 17 -0.56 -7.76 -7.69
CA GLY A 17 -1.46 -7.68 -8.85
C GLY A 17 -0.76 -7.37 -10.17
N GLN A 18 0.58 -7.41 -10.21
CA GLN A 18 1.34 -7.19 -11.43
C GLN A 18 1.40 -8.44 -12.30
N ASN A 19 1.60 -8.24 -13.60
CA ASN A 19 1.86 -9.35 -14.52
C ASN A 19 3.25 -9.96 -14.24
N LEU A 20 3.34 -11.30 -14.30
CA LEU A 20 4.58 -12.05 -14.13
C LEU A 20 5.71 -11.56 -15.05
N ASP A 21 5.42 -11.19 -16.30
CA ASP A 21 6.43 -10.70 -17.24
C ASP A 21 7.05 -9.37 -16.78
N ARG A 22 6.21 -8.46 -16.25
CA ARG A 22 6.67 -7.19 -15.67
C ARG A 22 7.52 -7.44 -14.44
N THR A 23 7.04 -8.27 -13.50
CA THR A 23 7.82 -8.65 -12.31
C THR A 23 9.15 -9.29 -12.69
N ASN A 24 9.21 -10.12 -13.72
CA ASN A 24 10.44 -10.74 -14.19
C ASN A 24 11.46 -9.72 -14.70
N GLN A 25 10.99 -8.69 -15.41
CA GLN A 25 11.83 -7.62 -15.93
C GLN A 25 12.32 -6.70 -14.80
N ASP A 26 11.42 -6.31 -13.89
CA ASP A 26 11.74 -5.43 -12.76
C ASP A 26 12.67 -6.08 -11.74
N THR A 27 12.61 -7.42 -11.60
CA THR A 27 13.47 -8.20 -10.68
C THR A 27 14.77 -8.70 -11.32
N ASP A 28 15.00 -8.45 -12.60
CA ASP A 28 16.24 -8.89 -13.25
C ASP A 28 17.45 -8.08 -12.79
N ARG A 29 17.21 -6.84 -12.34
CA ARG A 29 18.21 -5.96 -11.72
C ARG A 29 17.62 -5.29 -10.49
N VAL A 30 18.48 -4.59 -9.75
CA VAL A 30 18.03 -3.75 -8.64
C VAL A 30 17.20 -2.61 -9.21
N PHE A 31 15.94 -2.55 -8.80
CA PHE A 31 15.01 -1.49 -9.16
C PHE A 31 14.55 -0.78 -7.88
N PHE A 32 14.96 0.48 -7.73
CA PHE A 32 14.53 1.31 -6.60
C PHE A 32 13.22 2.01 -6.96
N MET A 33 12.31 2.08 -5.99
CA MET A 33 11.05 2.79 -6.11
C MET A 33 10.93 3.79 -4.95
N SER A 34 10.36 4.95 -5.22
CA SER A 34 9.85 5.83 -4.18
C SER A 34 8.67 5.19 -3.45
N ALA A 35 8.32 5.70 -2.26
CA ALA A 35 7.16 5.19 -1.51
C ALA A 35 5.85 5.31 -2.32
N LYS A 36 5.72 6.35 -3.16
CA LYS A 36 4.53 6.53 -4.02
C LYS A 36 4.47 5.48 -5.12
N GLU A 37 5.59 5.22 -5.78
CA GLU A 37 5.70 4.18 -6.81
C GLU A 37 5.47 2.79 -6.22
N ALA A 38 6.02 2.51 -5.03
CA ALA A 38 5.80 1.24 -4.34
C ALA A 38 4.31 0.99 -4.01
N LYS A 39 3.59 2.05 -3.64
CA LYS A 39 2.14 1.98 -3.42
C LYS A 39 1.39 1.70 -4.72
N GLU A 40 1.72 2.42 -5.79
CA GLU A 40 1.08 2.23 -7.10
C GLU A 40 1.41 0.87 -7.73
N TYR A 41 2.60 0.34 -7.44
CA TYR A 41 3.01 -1.01 -7.81
C TYR A 41 2.24 -2.10 -7.06
N GLY A 42 1.67 -1.78 -5.89
CA GLY A 42 1.00 -2.76 -5.02
C GLY A 42 1.94 -3.45 -4.02
N LEU A 43 3.14 -2.91 -3.78
CA LEU A 43 4.07 -3.44 -2.76
C LEU A 43 3.66 -3.03 -1.33
N ILE A 44 2.99 -1.89 -1.18
CA ILE A 44 2.53 -1.35 0.10
C ILE A 44 1.13 -0.73 -0.04
N ASP A 45 0.32 -0.77 1.02
CA ASP A 45 -1.04 -0.23 0.98
C ASP A 45 -1.10 1.29 1.24
N GLY A 46 -0.14 1.83 1.98
CA GLY A 46 -0.16 3.21 2.45
C GLY A 46 1.20 3.75 2.85
N ILE A 47 1.30 5.08 2.90
CA ILE A 47 2.50 5.81 3.30
C ILE A 47 2.17 6.61 4.56
N ILE A 48 2.84 6.32 5.66
CA ILE A 48 2.64 6.99 6.94
C ILE A 48 3.56 8.21 7.02
N MET A 49 3.01 9.42 6.92
CA MET A 49 3.78 10.66 7.03
C MET A 49 3.92 11.16 8.47
N ASN A 50 2.97 10.83 9.35
CA ASN A 50 3.00 11.19 10.75
C ASN A 50 2.58 9.98 11.61
N PRO A 51 3.54 9.22 12.15
CA PRO A 51 3.23 8.00 12.89
C PRO A 51 2.42 8.27 14.17
N LEU A 52 2.60 9.43 14.81
CA LEU A 52 1.83 9.76 16.02
C LEU A 52 0.36 10.04 15.73
N LYS A 53 0.02 10.55 14.53
CA LYS A 53 -1.38 10.66 14.07
C LYS A 53 -1.97 9.30 13.67
N ALA A 54 -1.17 8.44 13.04
CA ALA A 54 -1.64 7.11 12.62
C ALA A 54 -1.95 6.17 13.80
N LEU A 55 -1.34 6.42 14.96
CA LEU A 55 -1.58 5.70 16.21
C LEU A 55 -2.69 6.32 17.07
N GLN A 56 -3.30 7.42 16.64
CA GLN A 56 -4.45 7.98 17.35
C GLN A 56 -5.63 7.00 17.20
N PRO A 57 -6.24 6.54 18.31
CA PRO A 57 -7.37 5.64 18.22
C PRO A 57 -8.52 6.32 17.47
N LEU A 58 -9.09 5.58 16.52
CA LEU A 58 -10.19 5.99 15.62
C LEU A 58 -11.42 6.55 16.38
N ALA A 59 -11.49 6.33 17.69
CA ALA A 59 -12.52 6.83 18.60
C ALA A 59 -12.60 8.37 18.69
N ALA A 60 -11.50 9.10 18.47
CA ALA A 60 -11.49 10.56 18.62
C ALA A 60 -12.21 11.31 17.47
N MET A 61 -12.67 10.60 16.44
CA MET A 61 -13.39 11.20 15.29
C MET A 61 -14.91 10.96 15.33
N ALA A 62 -15.45 10.32 16.37
CA ALA A 62 -16.89 10.07 16.53
C ALA A 62 -17.64 11.19 17.29
N GLU A 63 -16.93 12.17 17.86
CA GLU A 63 -17.54 13.28 18.62
C GLU A 63 -17.50 14.55 17.77
N GLY A 64 -18.46 14.72 16.86
CA GLY A 64 -18.44 15.90 16.00
C GLY A 64 -19.61 16.18 15.07
N GLU A 65 -20.72 15.44 15.12
CA GLU A 65 -21.92 15.79 14.34
C GLU A 65 -23.20 15.60 15.17
N THR A 66 -23.40 16.47 16.16
CA THR A 66 -24.75 16.82 16.61
C THR A 66 -24.76 18.29 17.01
N LYS A 67 -24.58 19.17 16.02
CA LYS A 67 -24.96 20.57 16.20
C LYS A 67 -26.45 20.68 15.90
N VAL A 68 -27.20 20.83 16.98
CA VAL A 68 -28.59 21.27 17.05
C VAL A 68 -28.80 22.47 16.11
N GLU A 69 -29.73 22.36 15.17
CA GLU A 69 -30.46 23.50 14.64
C GLU A 69 -31.94 23.35 14.98
N SER A 70 -32.35 24.25 15.88
CA SER A 70 -33.70 24.64 16.23
C SER A 70 -34.52 25.08 15.02
N GLY A 71 -35.81 24.77 15.00
CA GLY A 71 -36.73 25.36 14.04
C GLY A 71 -38.20 25.00 14.27
N VAL A 72 -38.85 25.83 15.11
CA VAL A 72 -40.30 26.04 15.27
C VAL A 72 -41.06 25.06 16.17
#